data_AF-A0A9D6KY43-F1
#
_entry.id   AF-A0A9D6KY43-F1
#
_cell.length_a   1.000
_cell.length_b   1.000
_cell.length_c   1.000
_cell.angle_alpha   90.00
_cell.angle_beta   90.00
_cell.angle_gamma   90.00
#
_symmetry.space_group_name_H-M   'P 1'
#
loop_
_entity.id
_entity.type
_entity.pdbx_description
1 polymer ?
#
loop_
_entity_poly.entity_id
_entity_poly.type
_entity_poly.pdbx_seq_one_letter_code
_entity_poly.pdbx_strand_id
1 'polypeptide(L)' 'PYCVTIDHQTLQDNTVTIRERDSMKQERVEISTVGEKIQKLVSINELLKKI' A
#
# COMPACT_ATOMS: atom_id res chain seq x y z
N PRO A 1 -0.93 -3.90 -9.99
CA PRO A 1 -0.38 -4.71 -8.86
C PRO A 1 0.52 -3.85 -7.99
N TYR A 2 0.50 -4.13 -6.69
CA TYR A 2 1.14 -3.33 -5.67
C TYR A 2 2.33 -4.08 -5.09
N CYS A 3 3.42 -3.37 -4.86
CA CYS A 3 4.61 -3.89 -4.19
C CYS A 3 4.78 -3.13 -2.86
N VAL A 4 5.07 -3.84 -1.78
CA VAL A 4 5.34 -3.22 -0.47
C VAL A 4 6.79 -3.50 -0.12
N THR A 5 7.54 -2.44 0.10
CA THR A 5 8.95 -2.51 0.52
C THR A 5 9.01 -2.29 2.02
N ILE A 6 9.52 -3.31 2.72
CA ILE A 6 9.79 -3.30 4.16
C ILE A 6 11.32 -3.26 4.29
N ASP A 7 11.85 -2.20 4.87
CA ASP A 7 13.27 -1.99 5.10
C ASP A 7 13.60 -1.99 6.61
N HIS A 8 14.89 -1.89 6.96
CA HIS A 8 15.30 -1.80 8.36
C HIS A 8 14.79 -0.51 9.05
N GLN A 9 14.51 0.54 8.26
CA GLN A 9 13.96 1.80 8.75
C GLN A 9 12.49 1.65 9.19
N THR A 10 11.79 0.64 8.65
CA THR A 10 10.43 0.28 9.09
C THR A 10 10.39 -0.08 10.58
N LEU A 11 11.44 -0.70 11.13
CA LEU A 11 11.47 -1.06 12.55
C LEU A 11 11.64 0.16 13.48
N GLN A 12 12.21 1.24 12.95
CA GLN A 12 12.45 2.49 13.69
C GLN A 12 11.28 3.46 13.55
N ASP A 13 10.76 3.61 12.33
CA ASP A 13 9.75 4.62 11.98
C ASP A 13 8.34 4.04 11.79
N ASN A 14 8.16 2.72 11.91
CA ASN A 14 6.88 2.01 11.67
C ASN A 14 6.21 2.36 10.33
N THR A 15 6.99 2.70 9.32
CA THR A 15 6.52 3.09 7.99
C THR A 15 7.09 2.17 6.92
N VAL A 16 6.25 1.81 5.94
CA VAL A 16 6.62 0.99 4.78
C VAL A 16 6.36 1.78 3.50
N THR A 17 7.04 1.42 2.43
CA THR A 17 6.83 2.07 1.13
C THR A 17 5.98 1.20 0.24
N ILE A 18 4.83 1.71 -0.21
CA ILE A 18 4.00 1.05 -1.21
C ILE A 18 4.31 1.63 -2.58
N ARG A 19 4.61 0.76 -3.55
CA ARG A 19 4.77 1.11 -4.95
C ARG A 19 3.66 0.50 -5.79
N GLU A 20 3.01 1.33 -6.58
CA GLU A 20 2.02 0.89 -7.56
C GLU A 20 2.71 0.67 -8.92
N ARG A 21 2.56 -0.53 -9.48
CA ARG A 21 3.20 -0.89 -10.76
C ARG A 21 2.70 -0.03 -11.91
N ASP A 22 1.39 0.21 -11.97
CA ASP A 22 0.75 0.77 -13.16
C ASP A 22 0.92 2.30 -13.23
N SER A 23 1.00 2.98 -12.08
CA SER A 23 1.24 4.44 -12.01
C SER A 23 2.70 4.83 -11.77
N MET A 24 3.59 3.86 -11.49
CA MET A 24 4.98 4.08 -11.05
C MET A 24 5.12 4.94 -9.78
N LYS A 25 4.02 5.21 -9.06
CA LYS A 25 4.03 6.01 -7.84
C LYS A 25 4.54 5.21 -6.65
N GLN A 26 5.25 5.92 -5.77
CA GLN A 26 5.75 5.41 -4.50
C GLN A 26 5.21 6.30 -3.38
N GLU A 27 4.63 5.68 -2.36
CA GLU A 27 4.07 6.37 -1.20
C GLU A 27 4.57 5.69 0.08
N ARG A 28 5.08 6.48 1.03
CA ARG A 28 5.45 6.00 2.36
C ARG A 28 4.23 6.11 3.27
N VAL A 29 3.85 5.01 3.88
CA VAL A 29 2.64 4.91 4.71
C VAL A 29 2.96 4.15 5.99
N GLU A 30 2.27 4.49 7.07
CA GLU A 30 2.42 3.78 8.33
C GLU A 30 1.93 2.34 8.22
N ILE A 31 2.64 1.42 8.87
CA ILE A 31 2.35 0.00 8.87
C ILE A 31 0.95 -0.30 9.43
N SER A 32 0.48 0.54 10.36
CA SER A 32 -0.86 0.52 10.96
C SER A 32 -1.97 0.68 9.91
N THR A 33 -1.75 1.51 8.90
CA THR A 33 -2.75 1.87 7.88
C THR A 33 -2.57 1.11 6.55
N VAL A 34 -1.42 0.45 6.37
CA VAL A 34 -1.07 -0.30 5.15
C VAL A 34 -2.04 -1.44 4.86
N GLY A 35 -2.44 -2.18 5.89
CA GLY A 35 -3.36 -3.31 5.74
C GLY A 35 -4.69 -2.88 5.12
N GLU A 36 -5.34 -1.88 5.72
CA GLU A 36 -6.60 -1.33 5.21
C GLU A 36 -6.44 -0.75 3.81
N LYS A 37 -5.34 -0.01 3.56
CA LYS A 37 -5.11 0.65 2.28
C LYS A 37 -4.93 -0.37 1.15
N ILE A 38 -4.13 -1.42 1.37
CA ILE A 38 -3.96 -2.50 0.38
C ILE A 38 -5.26 -3.28 0.21
N GLN A 39 -5.97 -3.60 1.28
CA GLN A 39 -7.22 -4.33 1.21
C GLN A 39 -8.26 -3.56 0.39
N LYS A 40 -8.32 -2.23 0.52
CA LYS A 40 -9.19 -1.37 -0.28
C LYS A 40 -8.77 -1.30 -1.76
N LEU A 41 -7.46 -1.25 -2.03
CA LEU A 41 -6.91 -1.18 -3.38
C LEU A 41 -7.05 -2.51 -4.15
N VAL A 42 -6.98 -3.64 -3.46
CA VAL A 42 -7.05 -4.99 -4.05
C VAL A 42 -8.48 -5.56 -4.03
N SER A 43 -9.36 -5.07 -3.16
CA SER A 43 -10.73 -5.56 -3.08
C SER A 43 -11.52 -5.29 -4.34
N ILE A 44 -11.91 -6.38 -5.00
CA ILE A 44 -12.80 -6.39 -6.17
C ILE A 44 -14.13 -5.69 -5.86
N ASN A 45 -14.67 -5.81 -4.63
CA ASN A 45 -15.90 -5.11 -4.24
C ASN A 45 -15.79 -3.58 -4.30
N GLU A 46 -14.65 -3.02 -3.90
CA GLU A 46 -14.43 -1.57 -3.95
C GLU A 46 -14.12 -1.10 -5.38
N LEU A 47 -13.45 -1.94 -6.19
CA LEU A 47 -13.23 -1.70 -7.62
C LEU A 47 -14.55 -1.71 -8.41
N LEU A 48 -15.45 -2.65 -8.12
CA LEU A 48 -16.76 -2.77 -8.77
C LEU A 48 -17.73 -1.65 -8.37
N LYS A 49 -17.62 -1.09 -7.15
CA LYS A 49 -18.39 0.10 -6.74
C LYS A 49 -18.04 1.37 -7.52
N LYS A 50 -16.89 1.41 -8.18
CA LYS A 50 -16.37 2.56 -8.91
C LYS A 50 -16.74 2.55 -10.40
N ILE A 51 -17.34 1.46 -10.88
CA ILE A 51 -17.87 1.26 -12.22
C ILE A 51 -19.36 1.53 -12.18
#